data_AF-A0A2D9W8J6-F1
#
_entry.id   AF-A0A2D9W8J6-F1
#
_cell.length_a   1.000
_cell.length_b   1.000
_cell.length_c   1.000
_cell.angle_alpha   90.00
_cell.angle_beta   90.00
_cell.angle_gamma   90.00
#
_symmetry.space_group_name_H-M   'P 1'
#
loop_
_entity.id
_entity.type
_entity.pdbx_description
1 polymer ?
#
loop_
_entity_poly.entity_id
_entity_poly.type
_entity_poly.pdbx_seq_one_letter_code
_entity_poly.pdbx_strand_id
1 'polypeptide(L)'
;MFEKGEPLSWQADGPISTEEAYRLCRCGKSESKPFCDRTHTLAPSDGAQPADTGPIADRSKTFRYPKIFIQEDHPICVHLGFCRDTVSDIWSMRRQSSDPEVLAKIIDKLDNCPSGALAYALENGGEIIEPDLA
;
A
#
# COMPACT_ATOMS: atom_id res chain seq x y z
N MET A 1 8.78 6.06 -9.68
CA MET A 1 8.97 7.31 -10.43
C MET A 1 8.14 8.42 -9.79
N PHE A 2 8.74 9.59 -9.56
CA PHE A 2 8.03 10.77 -9.04
C PHE A 2 8.12 11.92 -10.05
N GLU A 3 7.01 12.60 -10.31
CA GLU A 3 6.99 13.84 -11.10
C GLU A 3 6.37 14.95 -10.26
N LYS A 4 7.07 16.09 -10.15
CA LYS A 4 6.61 17.25 -9.33
C LYS A 4 6.25 16.90 -7.88
N GLY A 5 6.86 15.86 -7.32
CA GLY A 5 6.61 15.38 -5.96
C GLY A 5 5.48 14.34 -5.84
N GLU A 6 4.88 13.92 -6.95
CA GLU A 6 3.77 12.96 -6.96
C GLU A 6 4.24 11.57 -7.37
N PRO A 7 3.82 10.51 -6.65
CA PRO A 7 4.15 9.14 -7.03
C PRO A 7 3.34 8.75 -8.28
N LEU A 8 4.05 8.43 -9.38
CA LEU A 8 3.43 8.03 -10.64
C LEU A 8 3.46 6.52 -10.87
N SER A 9 4.56 5.87 -10.51
CA SER A 9 4.69 4.41 -10.67
C SER A 9 5.70 3.81 -9.70
N TRP A 10 5.66 2.49 -9.56
CA TRP A 10 6.74 1.69 -8.97
C TRP A 10 8.01 1.74 -9.82
N GLN A 11 9.15 1.63 -9.14
CA GLN A 11 10.44 1.33 -9.73
C GLN A 11 11.10 0.25 -8.89
N ALA A 12 11.36 -0.90 -9.50
CA ALA A 12 12.11 -1.97 -8.86
C ALA A 12 13.60 -1.69 -9.02
N ASP A 13 14.31 -1.51 -7.91
CA ASP A 13 15.77 -1.33 -7.89
C ASP A 13 16.54 -2.67 -7.98
N GLY A 14 15.82 -3.79 -8.14
CA GLY A 14 16.37 -5.13 -8.23
C GLY A 14 16.69 -5.75 -6.86
N PRO A 15 17.19 -7.00 -6.86
CA PRO A 15 17.51 -7.70 -5.62
C PRO A 15 18.72 -7.06 -4.92
N ILE A 16 18.64 -6.95 -3.59
CA ILE A 16 19.76 -6.53 -2.75
C ILE A 16 20.68 -7.74 -2.53
N SER A 17 21.99 -7.56 -2.71
CA SER A 17 22.97 -8.62 -2.43
C SER A 17 22.95 -9.02 -0.95
N THR A 18 22.79 -10.31 -0.65
CA THR A 18 22.76 -10.85 0.72
C THR A 18 23.71 -12.03 0.89
N GLU A 19 24.10 -12.28 2.14
CA GLU A 19 24.69 -13.56 2.55
C GLU A 19 23.62 -14.65 2.65
N GLU A 20 24.03 -15.91 2.82
CA GLU A 20 23.13 -17.05 3.04
C GLU A 20 22.27 -16.85 4.31
N ALA A 21 22.84 -16.20 5.33
CA ALA A 21 22.13 -15.82 6.55
C ALA A 21 22.27 -14.32 6.80
N TYR A 22 21.15 -13.63 6.98
CA TYR A 22 21.10 -12.20 7.29
C TYR A 22 20.10 -11.90 8.41
N ARG A 23 20.14 -10.67 8.93
CA ARG A 23 19.24 -10.20 9.99
C ARG A 23 18.59 -8.91 9.54
N LEU A 24 17.26 -8.80 9.70
CA LEU A 24 16.51 -7.59 9.35
C LEU A 24 16.38 -6.65 10.55
N CYS A 25 16.40 -5.34 10.29
CA CYS A 25 16.19 -4.32 11.30
C CYS A 25 14.73 -4.34 11.77
N ARG A 26 14.52 -4.52 13.08
CA ARG A 26 13.19 -4.37 13.71
C ARG A 26 13.05 -3.12 14.59
N CYS A 27 14.16 -2.57 15.08
CA CYS A 27 14.12 -1.41 15.99
C CYS A 27 13.87 -0.08 15.26
N GLY A 28 13.95 -0.05 13.91
CA GLY A 28 13.82 1.17 13.11
C GLY A 28 15.03 2.12 13.15
N LYS A 29 16.06 1.82 13.95
CA LYS A 29 17.22 2.70 14.18
C LYS A 29 18.48 2.34 13.40
N SER A 30 18.52 1.20 12.70
CA SER A 30 19.69 0.83 11.90
C SER A 30 19.99 1.88 10.83
N GLU A 31 21.26 2.16 10.58
CA GLU A 31 21.75 2.98 9.47
C GLU A 31 21.87 2.16 8.17
N SER A 32 22.04 0.84 8.28
CA SER A 32 22.13 -0.11 7.15
C SER A 32 20.80 -0.78 6.78
N LYS A 33 19.67 -0.06 6.85
CA LYS A 33 18.34 -0.61 6.50
C LYS A 33 18.37 -1.22 5.09
N PRO A 34 17.74 -2.39 4.86
CA PRO A 34 16.80 -3.10 5.75
C PRO A 34 17.49 -4.02 6.77
N PHE A 35 18.82 -4.14 6.77
CA PHE A 35 19.56 -5.07 7.62
C PHE A 35 19.79 -4.54 9.03
N CYS A 36 20.09 -5.45 9.97
CA CYS A 36 20.39 -5.12 11.36
C CYS A 36 21.90 -4.90 11.55
N ASP A 37 22.29 -3.71 11.99
CA ASP A 37 23.67 -3.32 12.36
C ASP A 37 23.92 -3.33 13.88
N ARG A 38 23.00 -3.90 14.66
CA ARG A 38 23.03 -3.94 16.14
C ARG A 38 22.81 -2.60 16.85
N THR A 39 22.41 -1.51 16.17
CA THR A 39 22.07 -0.22 16.82
C THR A 39 21.04 -0.37 17.96
N HIS A 40 20.18 -1.39 17.90
CA HIS A 40 19.21 -1.69 18.96
C HIS A 40 19.82 -1.97 20.35
N THR A 41 21.12 -2.29 20.45
CA THR A 41 21.78 -2.50 21.76
C THR A 41 22.04 -1.19 22.48
N LEU A 42 22.17 -0.08 21.74
CA LEU A 42 22.42 1.26 22.27
C LEU A 42 21.12 2.03 22.48
N ALA A 43 20.11 1.78 21.64
CA ALA A 43 18.78 2.37 21.71
C ALA A 43 17.72 1.25 21.74
N PRO A 44 17.54 0.57 22.89
CA PRO A 44 16.56 -0.50 23.01
C PRO A 44 15.15 0.05 22.80
N SER A 45 14.40 -0.60 21.91
CA SER A 45 12.94 -0.48 21.83
C SER A 45 12.32 -1.50 22.79
N ASP A 46 11.18 -1.17 23.40
CA ASP A 46 10.36 -2.12 24.17
C ASP A 46 9.84 -3.30 23.32
N GLY A 47 9.97 -3.20 22.00
CA GLY A 47 9.62 -4.26 21.06
C GLY A 47 8.12 -4.43 20.89
N ALA A 48 7.32 -3.51 21.45
CA ALA A 48 5.88 -3.51 21.35
C ALA A 48 5.44 -3.49 19.89
N GLN A 49 4.40 -4.27 19.58
CA GLN A 49 3.75 -4.30 18.28
C GLN A 49 2.35 -3.69 18.47
N PRO A 50 2.23 -2.35 18.46
CA PRO A 50 0.96 -1.68 18.71
C PRO A 50 0.00 -1.78 17.52
N ALA A 51 0.47 -2.24 16.36
CA ALA A 51 -0.35 -2.42 15.19
C ALA A 51 -1.39 -3.53 15.45
N ASP A 52 -2.63 -3.28 15.04
CA ASP A 52 -3.69 -4.28 15.06
C ASP A 52 -3.29 -5.44 14.12
N THR A 53 -3.32 -6.68 14.64
CA THR A 53 -3.04 -7.91 13.90
C THR A 53 -4.29 -8.76 13.66
N GLY A 54 -5.48 -8.23 13.89
CA GLY A 54 -6.76 -8.89 13.62
C GLY A 54 -6.98 -9.20 12.13
N PRO A 55 -7.96 -10.04 11.78
CA PRO A 55 -8.32 -10.29 10.38
C PRO A 55 -8.64 -8.99 9.62
N ILE A 56 -8.24 -8.91 8.33
CA ILE A 56 -8.56 -7.75 7.46
C ILE A 56 -10.08 -7.54 7.38
N ALA A 57 -10.86 -8.62 7.40
CA ALA A 57 -12.32 -8.57 7.38
C ALA A 57 -12.93 -7.79 8.55
N ASP A 58 -12.24 -7.72 9.70
CA ASP A 58 -12.75 -7.04 10.90
C ASP A 58 -12.42 -5.54 10.93
N ARG A 59 -11.30 -5.16 10.30
CA ARG A 59 -10.77 -3.78 10.27
C ARG A 59 -11.19 -2.99 9.03
N SER A 60 -11.41 -3.68 7.91
CA SER A 60 -11.65 -3.05 6.61
C SER A 60 -13.13 -2.71 6.39
N LYS A 61 -13.38 -1.76 5.49
CA LYS A 61 -14.74 -1.40 5.06
C LYS A 61 -14.83 -1.42 3.55
N THR A 62 -15.86 -2.05 3.02
CA THR A 62 -16.11 -2.09 1.57
C THR A 62 -17.19 -1.09 1.19
N PHE A 63 -16.83 -0.18 0.27
CA PHE A 63 -17.72 0.82 -0.28
C PHE A 63 -18.10 0.46 -1.72
N ARG A 64 -19.40 0.57 -2.02
CA ARG A 64 -19.95 0.26 -3.33
C ARG A 64 -20.04 1.51 -4.21
N TYR A 65 -19.57 1.38 -5.45
CA TYR A 65 -19.71 2.36 -6.53
C TYR A 65 -20.27 1.70 -7.80
N PRO A 66 -20.66 2.46 -8.85
CA PRO A 66 -21.34 1.91 -10.01
C PRO A 66 -20.68 0.68 -10.69
N LYS A 67 -19.35 0.65 -10.78
CA LYS A 67 -18.59 -0.44 -11.44
C LYS A 67 -17.45 -1.04 -10.60
N ILE A 68 -17.35 -0.66 -9.33
CA ILE A 68 -16.24 -1.07 -8.47
C ILE A 68 -16.67 -1.09 -7.01
N PHE A 69 -16.15 -2.06 -6.27
CA PHE A 69 -16.24 -2.17 -4.82
C PHE A 69 -14.85 -1.91 -4.27
N ILE A 70 -14.69 -0.86 -3.45
CA ILE A 70 -13.39 -0.47 -2.91
C ILE A 70 -13.35 -0.89 -1.43
N GLN A 71 -12.40 -1.74 -1.08
CA GLN A 71 -12.09 -2.10 0.30
C GLN A 71 -11.05 -1.13 0.85
N GLU A 72 -11.35 -0.52 1.99
CA GLU A 72 -10.45 0.39 2.70
C GLU A 72 -10.06 -0.20 4.07
N ASP A 73 -8.77 -0.47 4.25
CA ASP A 73 -8.13 -0.80 5.53
C ASP A 73 -7.16 0.34 5.91
N HIS A 74 -7.74 1.45 6.38
CA HIS A 74 -6.98 2.67 6.63
C HIS A 74 -5.81 2.52 7.62
N PRO A 75 -5.90 1.73 8.72
CA PRO A 75 -4.81 1.56 9.69
C PRO A 75 -3.44 1.19 9.11
N ILE A 76 -3.39 0.53 7.94
CA ILE A 76 -2.13 0.14 7.29
C ILE A 76 -1.65 1.15 6.24
N CYS A 77 -2.35 2.27 6.05
CA CYS A 77 -1.98 3.31 5.10
C CYS A 77 -0.59 3.90 5.41
N VAL A 78 0.31 3.89 4.42
CA VAL A 78 1.66 4.49 4.52
C VAL A 78 1.74 5.90 3.93
N HIS A 79 0.60 6.49 3.55
CA HIS A 79 0.49 7.87 3.06
C HIS A 79 1.39 8.23 1.87
N LEU A 80 1.74 7.26 1.03
CA LEU A 80 2.66 7.48 -0.10
C LEU A 80 2.06 8.35 -1.19
N GLY A 81 0.73 8.31 -1.37
CA GLY A 81 -0.01 9.26 -2.19
C GLY A 81 -0.56 8.74 -3.52
N PHE A 82 -0.28 7.52 -3.97
CA PHE A 82 -0.75 7.02 -5.29
C PHE A 82 -2.27 7.17 -5.56
N CYS A 83 -3.10 7.08 -4.52
CA CYS A 83 -4.55 7.25 -4.63
C CYS A 83 -5.02 8.69 -4.90
N ARG A 84 -4.11 9.66 -4.89
CA ARG A 84 -4.37 11.09 -5.11
C ARG A 84 -3.18 11.78 -5.79
N ASP A 85 -3.49 12.65 -6.74
CA ASP A 85 -2.53 13.59 -7.33
C ASP A 85 -3.11 15.01 -7.36
N THR A 86 -2.39 15.94 -7.98
CA THR A 86 -2.74 17.35 -8.10
C THR A 86 -3.96 17.61 -8.99
N VAL A 87 -4.33 16.64 -9.83
CA VAL A 87 -5.42 16.71 -10.80
C VAL A 87 -6.65 15.95 -10.32
N SER A 88 -6.47 14.83 -9.61
CA SER A 88 -7.53 13.87 -9.34
C SER A 88 -7.28 12.99 -8.11
N ASP A 89 -8.36 12.50 -7.49
CA ASP A 89 -8.30 11.50 -6.43
C ASP A 89 -9.44 10.48 -6.55
N ILE A 90 -9.20 9.28 -6.02
CA ILE A 90 -10.19 8.18 -6.11
C ILE A 90 -11.53 8.56 -5.47
N TRP A 91 -11.52 9.39 -4.43
CA TRP A 91 -12.72 9.77 -3.68
C TRP A 91 -13.68 10.63 -4.51
N SER A 92 -13.12 11.49 -5.37
CA SER A 92 -13.84 12.35 -6.29
C SER A 92 -14.28 11.58 -7.54
N MET A 93 -13.44 10.66 -8.02
CA MET A 93 -13.65 9.91 -9.27
C MET A 93 -14.63 8.74 -9.14
N ARG A 94 -14.62 8.01 -8.03
CA ARG A 94 -15.37 6.74 -7.84
C ARG A 94 -16.86 6.78 -8.22
N ARG A 95 -17.53 7.93 -8.06
CA ARG A 95 -18.94 8.13 -8.46
C ARG A 95 -19.15 8.06 -9.97
N GLN A 96 -18.11 8.33 -10.76
CA GLN A 96 -18.11 8.30 -12.22
C GLN A 96 -17.51 7.01 -12.79
N SER A 97 -17.34 5.95 -11.97
CA SER A 97 -16.77 4.66 -12.39
C SER A 97 -17.53 3.93 -13.51
N SER A 98 -18.71 4.41 -13.90
CA SER A 98 -19.39 3.95 -15.12
C SER A 98 -18.65 4.31 -16.41
N ASP A 99 -17.84 5.37 -16.39
CA ASP A 99 -16.94 5.72 -17.49
C ASP A 99 -15.70 4.79 -17.47
N PRO A 100 -15.44 4.01 -18.53
CA PRO A 100 -14.29 3.11 -18.59
C PRO A 100 -12.94 3.78 -18.38
N GLU A 101 -12.75 5.02 -18.85
CA GLU A 101 -11.47 5.73 -18.67
C GLU A 101 -11.27 6.14 -17.21
N VAL A 102 -12.34 6.57 -16.54
CA VAL A 102 -12.31 6.88 -15.11
C VAL A 102 -12.07 5.63 -14.28
N LEU A 103 -12.73 4.52 -14.63
CA LEU A 103 -12.54 3.24 -13.95
C LEU A 103 -11.10 2.75 -14.06
N ALA A 104 -10.51 2.78 -15.26
CA ALA A 104 -9.13 2.39 -15.48
C ALA A 104 -8.14 3.23 -14.62
N LYS A 105 -8.36 4.55 -14.54
CA LYS A 105 -7.54 5.43 -13.68
C LYS A 105 -7.72 5.15 -12.19
N ILE A 106 -8.93 4.78 -11.75
CA ILE A 106 -9.15 4.38 -10.35
C ILE A 106 -8.38 3.09 -10.06
N ILE A 107 -8.48 2.10 -10.95
CA ILE A 107 -7.79 0.82 -10.81
C ILE A 107 -6.27 1.02 -10.74
N ASP A 108 -5.69 1.77 -11.67
CA ASP A 108 -4.25 2.08 -11.67
C ASP A 108 -3.79 2.72 -10.34
N LYS A 109 -4.59 3.64 -9.79
CA LYS A 109 -4.31 4.25 -8.48
C LYS A 109 -4.40 3.28 -7.31
N LEU A 110 -5.31 2.29 -7.38
CA LEU A 110 -5.50 1.28 -6.35
C LEU A 110 -4.41 0.20 -6.41
N ASP A 111 -4.06 -0.27 -7.61
CA ASP A 111 -2.98 -1.23 -7.86
C ASP A 111 -1.63 -0.71 -7.36
N ASN A 112 -1.42 0.61 -7.39
CA ASN A 112 -0.21 1.23 -6.87
C ASN A 112 -0.22 1.44 -5.33
N CYS A 113 -1.25 1.01 -4.59
CA CYS A 113 -1.27 1.17 -3.12
C CYS A 113 -0.25 0.23 -2.43
N PRO A 114 0.91 0.73 -1.95
CA PRO A 114 1.98 -0.12 -1.41
C PRO A 114 1.59 -0.99 -0.23
N SER A 115 0.69 -0.47 0.60
CA SER A 115 0.33 -1.12 1.84
C SER A 115 -0.85 -2.07 1.67
N GLY A 116 -1.52 -2.07 0.51
CA GLY A 116 -2.82 -2.74 0.35
C GLY A 116 -3.92 -2.13 1.22
N ALA A 117 -3.74 -0.91 1.74
CA ALA A 117 -4.78 -0.20 2.50
C ALA A 117 -6.03 0.08 1.64
N LEU A 118 -5.86 0.06 0.33
CA LEU A 118 -6.94 0.15 -0.64
C LEU A 118 -6.82 -1.04 -1.57
N ALA A 119 -7.92 -1.78 -1.73
CA ALA A 119 -8.05 -2.88 -2.67
C ALA A 119 -9.44 -2.85 -3.31
N TYR A 120 -9.71 -3.68 -4.32
CA TYR A 120 -11.01 -3.65 -4.98
C TYR A 120 -11.49 -5.00 -5.52
N ALA A 121 -12.79 -5.06 -5.78
CA ALA A 121 -13.44 -6.09 -6.59
C ALA A 121 -14.32 -5.43 -7.65
N LEU A 122 -14.52 -6.09 -8.79
CA LEU A 122 -15.39 -5.61 -9.87
C LEU A 122 -16.83 -6.12 -9.73
N GLU A 123 -17.04 -7.17 -8.93
CA GLU A 123 -18.33 -7.79 -8.68
C GLU A 123 -18.70 -7.72 -7.20
N ASN A 124 -20.00 -7.75 -6.92
CA ASN A 124 -20.50 -7.69 -5.55
C ASN A 124 -20.15 -8.98 -4.80
N GLY A 125 -19.31 -8.88 -3.77
CA GLY A 125 -18.79 -10.06 -3.06
C GLY A 125 -17.85 -10.91 -3.92
N GLY A 126 -17.32 -10.34 -5.01
CA GLY A 126 -16.26 -10.96 -5.79
C GLY A 126 -14.94 -10.99 -5.03
N GLU A 127 -13.98 -11.72 -5.58
CA GLU A 127 -12.62 -11.79 -5.06
C GLU A 127 -11.92 -10.42 -5.14
N ILE A 128 -11.12 -10.11 -4.11
CA ILE A 128 -10.27 -8.93 -4.11
C ILE A 128 -9.17 -9.15 -5.15
N ILE A 129 -9.04 -8.19 -6.07
CA ILE A 129 -8.03 -8.20 -7.10
C ILE A 129 -6.75 -7.63 -6.50
N GLU A 130 -5.70 -8.44 -6.48
CA GLU A 130 -4.35 -8.03 -6.13
C GLU A 130 -3.51 -7.87 -7.42
N PRO A 131 -2.72 -6.81 -7.55
CA PRO A 131 -1.88 -6.62 -8.73
C PRO A 131 -0.73 -7.63 -8.74
N ASP A 132 -0.42 -8.16 -9.93
CA ASP A 132 0.79 -8.94 -10.15
C ASP A 132 2.02 -8.01 -10.06
N LEU A 133 2.65 -7.98 -8.89
CA LEU A 133 3.90 -7.26 -8.66
C LEU A 133 5.06 -8.13 -9.17
N ALA A 134 5.48 -7.88 -10.42
CA ALA A 134 6.63 -8.53 -11.06
C ALA A 134 7.99 -8.05 -10.52
#